data_AF-A0A953XAC2-F1
#
_entry.id   AF-A0A953XAC2-F1
#
_cell.length_a   1.000
_cell.length_b   1.000
_cell.length_c   1.000
_cell.angle_alpha   90.00
_cell.angle_beta   90.00
_cell.angle_gamma   90.00
#
_symmetry.space_group_name_H-M   'P 1'
#
loop_
_entity.id
_entity.type
_entity.pdbx_description
1 polymer ?
#
loop_
_entity_poly.entity_id
_entity_poly.type
_entity_poly.pdbx_seq_one_letter_code
_entity_poly.pdbx_strand_id
1 'polypeptide(L)'
;MSADTAVTIAGKPAWSFAELVAPLDPRTFLAEYYDRRPVHLKGDPDRFRDLLSWKRLNELLAIGGLWSADSIDVALDGRPIPPQQYGNPGMGWDGRKAMVPDVGKLTELLRRGATVAVEKLHGLTPELRALAASMESVLGAVVTSNAFCSWDGTRG
;
A
#
# COMPACT_ATOMS: atom_id res chain seq x y z
N MET A 1 19.72 -21.88 -14.32
CA MET A 1 20.55 -21.51 -13.15
C MET A 1 20.75 -20.01 -13.18
N SER A 2 20.03 -19.27 -12.35
CA SER A 2 20.58 -18.19 -11.53
C SER A 2 19.52 -17.89 -10.47
N ALA A 3 19.89 -18.12 -9.21
CA ALA A 3 19.06 -17.81 -8.06
C ALA A 3 19.14 -16.30 -7.81
N ASP A 4 17.97 -15.71 -7.60
CA ASP A 4 17.67 -14.56 -6.76
C ASP A 4 18.92 -13.87 -6.18
N THR A 5 19.37 -12.80 -6.84
CA THR A 5 20.35 -11.89 -6.23
C THR A 5 19.59 -10.93 -5.32
N ALA A 6 19.42 -11.33 -4.06
CA ALA A 6 18.92 -10.47 -3.02
C ALA A 6 19.88 -9.28 -2.84
N VAL A 7 19.45 -8.08 -3.26
CA VAL A 7 20.16 -6.84 -2.94
C VAL A 7 19.98 -6.59 -1.44
N THR A 8 21.06 -6.74 -0.68
CA THR A 8 21.07 -6.49 0.76
C THR A 8 21.40 -5.02 1.02
N ILE A 9 20.45 -4.27 1.57
CA ILE A 9 20.72 -2.99 2.23
C ILE A 9 20.62 -3.24 3.74
N ALA A 10 21.72 -3.06 4.48
CA ALA A 10 21.77 -3.06 5.95
C ALA A 10 21.34 -4.35 6.70
N GLY A 11 21.67 -5.55 6.18
CA GLY A 11 21.73 -6.76 7.00
C GLY A 11 20.40 -7.40 7.40
N LYS A 12 19.28 -7.02 6.78
CA LYS A 12 18.00 -7.75 6.81
C LYS A 12 17.66 -8.16 5.38
N PRO A 13 17.19 -9.39 5.10
CA PRO A 13 16.73 -9.72 3.75
C PRO A 13 15.66 -8.70 3.35
N ALA A 14 15.85 -8.11 2.18
CA ALA A 14 14.90 -7.17 1.63
C ALA A 14 13.61 -7.95 1.27
N TRP A 15 12.45 -7.33 1.48
CA TRP A 15 11.16 -7.95 1.17
C TRP A 15 11.17 -8.60 -0.22
N SER A 16 10.73 -9.86 -0.30
CA SER A 16 10.70 -10.64 -1.53
C SER A 16 9.35 -11.30 -1.81
N PHE A 17 9.14 -11.76 -3.05
CA PHE A 17 7.97 -12.57 -3.41
C PHE A 17 7.90 -13.86 -2.59
N ALA A 18 9.05 -14.49 -2.29
CA ALA A 18 9.11 -15.67 -1.43
C ALA A 18 8.63 -15.37 -0.01
N GLU A 19 9.05 -14.25 0.56
CA GLU A 19 8.59 -13.78 1.86
C GLU A 19 7.12 -13.34 1.85
N LEU A 20 6.57 -12.94 0.71
CA LEU A 20 5.14 -12.61 0.57
C LEU A 20 4.27 -13.87 0.58
N VAL A 21 4.67 -14.92 -0.16
CA VAL A 21 3.86 -16.14 -0.31
C VAL A 21 4.20 -17.23 0.70
N ALA A 22 5.19 -17.04 1.58
CA ALA A 22 5.44 -17.98 2.67
C ALA A 22 4.18 -18.25 3.53
N PRO A 23 4.03 -19.45 4.11
CA PRO A 23 4.94 -20.60 4.03
C PRO A 23 4.81 -21.41 2.72
N LEU A 24 3.99 -20.97 1.76
CA LEU A 24 3.89 -21.62 0.47
C LEU A 24 5.16 -21.35 -0.35
N ASP A 25 5.66 -22.38 -1.02
CA ASP A 25 6.77 -22.21 -1.96
C ASP A 25 6.33 -21.37 -3.18
N PRO A 26 7.13 -20.40 -3.66
CA PRO A 26 6.81 -19.57 -4.81
C PRO A 26 6.44 -20.33 -6.08
N ARG A 27 7.12 -21.45 -6.37
CA ARG A 27 6.84 -22.22 -7.58
C ARG A 27 5.49 -22.90 -7.47
N THR A 28 5.15 -23.38 -6.28
CA THR A 28 3.83 -23.95 -5.99
C THR A 28 2.74 -22.90 -6.14
N PHE A 29 2.95 -21.69 -5.61
CA PHE A 29 2.01 -20.58 -5.81
C PHE A 29 1.76 -20.29 -7.30
N LEU A 30 2.82 -20.15 -8.09
CA LEU A 30 2.72 -19.85 -9.52
C LEU A 30 2.08 -20.98 -10.33
N ALA A 31 2.38 -22.24 -10.02
CA ALA A 31 1.87 -23.38 -10.76
C ALA A 31 0.38 -23.65 -10.48
N GLU A 32 -0.04 -23.51 -9.22
CA GLU A 32 -1.33 -24.03 -8.76
C GLU A 32 -2.37 -22.98 -8.35
N TYR A 33 -1.95 -21.73 -8.08
CA TYR A 33 -2.83 -20.70 -7.51
C TYR A 33 -2.90 -19.44 -8.36
N TYR A 34 -1.76 -18.93 -8.82
CA TYR A 34 -1.70 -17.76 -9.67
C TYR A 34 -2.59 -17.94 -10.91
N ASP A 35 -3.54 -17.03 -11.10
CA ASP A 35 -4.54 -17.04 -12.18
C ASP A 35 -5.43 -18.31 -12.25
N ARG A 36 -5.58 -19.03 -11.13
CA ARG A 36 -6.32 -20.30 -11.09
C ARG A 36 -7.32 -20.38 -9.95
N ARG A 37 -6.89 -20.11 -8.72
CA ARG A 37 -7.72 -20.25 -7.52
C ARG A 37 -7.18 -19.40 -6.36
N PRO A 38 -8.06 -18.91 -5.47
CA PRO A 38 -7.64 -18.18 -4.29
C PRO A 38 -6.83 -19.06 -3.33
N VAL A 39 -5.92 -18.43 -2.58
CA VAL A 39 -5.20 -19.05 -1.46
C VAL A 39 -5.26 -18.14 -0.25
N HIS A 40 -5.49 -18.71 0.92
CA HIS A 40 -5.42 -18.01 2.20
C HIS A 40 -4.26 -18.58 3.01
N LEU A 41 -3.23 -17.77 3.23
CA LEU A 41 -2.04 -18.14 3.97
C LEU A 41 -2.09 -17.53 5.37
N LYS A 42 -2.27 -18.36 6.39
CA LYS A 42 -2.22 -17.92 7.79
C LYS A 42 -0.76 -17.71 8.21
N GLY A 43 -0.52 -16.70 9.04
CA GLY A 43 0.80 -16.38 9.56
C GLY A 43 0.72 -15.55 10.83
N ASP A 44 1.88 -15.15 11.32
CA ASP A 44 2.00 -14.22 12.44
C ASP A 44 1.30 -12.89 12.11
N PRO A 45 0.46 -12.33 13.00
CA PRO A 45 -0.20 -11.04 12.79
C PRO A 45 0.78 -9.88 12.56
N ASP A 46 2.01 -9.99 13.05
CA ASP A 46 3.06 -8.99 12.93
C ASP A 46 3.99 -9.20 11.74
N ARG A 47 3.77 -10.22 10.92
CA ARG A 47 4.63 -10.55 9.76
C ARG A 47 4.91 -9.35 8.85
N PHE A 48 3.93 -8.48 8.64
CA PHE A 48 4.04 -7.31 7.75
C PHE A 48 4.37 -6.00 8.48
N ARG A 49 4.68 -6.05 9.78
CA ARG A 49 4.98 -4.87 10.61
C ARG A 49 6.11 -4.02 10.02
N ASP A 50 7.10 -4.69 9.43
CA ASP A 50 8.27 -4.05 8.81
C ASP A 50 8.07 -3.69 7.34
N LEU A 51 6.96 -4.11 6.69
CA LEU A 51 6.64 -3.69 5.31
C LEU A 51 6.02 -2.29 5.31
N LEU A 52 4.98 -2.11 6.11
CA LEU A 52 4.27 -0.85 6.27
C LEU A 52 3.57 -0.83 7.63
N SER A 53 4.10 -0.05 8.56
CA SER A 53 3.46 0.19 9.86
C SER A 53 2.49 1.36 9.81
N TRP A 54 1.55 1.41 10.75
CA TRP A 54 0.67 2.56 10.94
C TRP A 54 1.46 3.86 11.15
N LYS A 55 2.52 3.82 11.96
CA LYS A 55 3.42 4.96 12.17
C LYS A 55 4.01 5.44 10.85
N ARG A 56 4.54 4.51 10.04
CA ARG A 56 5.16 4.83 8.74
C ARG A 56 4.16 5.42 7.75
N LEU A 57 2.93 4.90 7.72
CA LEU A 57 1.87 5.47 6.89
C LEU A 57 1.53 6.90 7.29
N ASN A 58 1.46 7.21 8.60
CA ASN A 58 1.22 8.58 9.06
C ASN A 58 2.37 9.53 8.73
N GLU A 59 3.63 9.07 8.83
CA GLU A 59 4.80 9.84 8.40
C GLU A 59 4.71 10.18 6.91
N LEU A 60 4.29 9.22 6.07
CA LEU A 60 4.08 9.41 4.64
C LEU A 60 2.96 10.41 4.35
N LEU A 61 1.80 10.27 5.02
CA LEU A 61 0.65 11.18 4.88
C LEU A 61 0.98 12.62 5.31
N ALA A 62 1.93 12.81 6.21
CA ALA A 62 2.39 14.12 6.66
C ALA A 62 3.31 14.84 5.65
N ILE A 63 3.78 14.17 4.60
CA ILE A 63 4.62 14.78 3.56
C ILE A 63 3.73 15.69 2.69
N GLY A 64 3.83 17.00 2.93
CA GLY A 64 3.08 18.00 2.17
C GLY A 64 3.38 17.95 0.67
N GLY A 65 2.33 18.02 -0.15
CA GLY A 65 2.43 18.02 -1.61
C GLY A 65 2.64 16.65 -2.26
N LEU A 66 2.99 15.61 -1.48
CA LEU A 66 3.10 14.24 -1.98
C LEU A 66 1.75 13.69 -2.45
N TRP A 67 0.68 14.13 -1.80
CA TRP A 67 -0.68 13.63 -2.02
C TRP A 67 -1.58 14.67 -2.67
N SER A 68 -2.42 14.18 -3.57
CA SER A 68 -3.55 14.91 -4.14
C SER A 68 -4.81 14.03 -4.10
N ALA A 69 -5.93 14.61 -4.55
CA ALA A 69 -7.15 13.87 -4.87
C ALA A 69 -6.97 12.71 -5.85
N ASP A 70 -5.87 12.64 -6.61
CA ASP A 70 -5.59 11.54 -7.54
C ASP A 70 -4.84 10.36 -6.89
N SER A 71 -4.58 10.47 -5.58
CA SER A 71 -3.79 9.49 -4.80
C SER A 71 -4.44 9.12 -3.47
N ILE A 72 -5.56 9.76 -3.12
CA ILE A 72 -6.34 9.51 -1.92
C ILE A 72 -7.81 9.44 -2.31
N ASP A 73 -8.41 8.27 -2.12
CA ASP A 73 -9.85 8.05 -2.21
C ASP A 73 -10.43 7.84 -0.81
N VAL A 74 -11.65 8.35 -0.61
CA VAL A 74 -12.36 8.20 0.66
C VAL A 74 -13.79 7.75 0.37
N ALA A 75 -14.24 6.72 1.07
CA ALA A 75 -15.61 6.23 0.97
C ALA A 75 -16.23 6.06 2.36
N LEU A 76 -17.51 6.38 2.50
CA LEU A 76 -18.28 6.15 3.73
C LEU A 76 -19.58 5.44 3.35
N ASP A 77 -19.86 4.31 3.99
CA ASP A 77 -21.02 3.45 3.70
C ASP A 77 -21.13 3.08 2.20
N GLY A 78 -19.99 2.73 1.60
CA GLY A 78 -19.90 2.38 0.17
C GLY A 78 -20.12 3.55 -0.81
N ARG A 79 -20.13 4.79 -0.32
CA ARG A 79 -20.29 6.00 -1.15
C ARG A 79 -19.00 6.83 -1.17
N PRO A 80 -18.49 7.20 -2.35
CA PRO A 80 -17.30 8.06 -2.43
C PRO A 80 -17.60 9.44 -1.84
N ILE A 81 -16.66 9.95 -1.06
CA ILE A 81 -16.66 11.31 -0.53
C ILE A 81 -15.87 12.19 -1.51
N PRO A 82 -16.41 13.35 -1.95
CA PRO A 82 -15.68 14.25 -2.82
C PRO A 82 -14.42 14.85 -2.15
N PRO A 83 -13.31 15.04 -2.88
CA PRO A 83 -12.08 15.64 -2.35
C PRO A 83 -12.25 17.00 -1.68
N GLN A 84 -13.26 17.78 -2.06
CA GLN A 84 -13.57 19.07 -1.43
C GLN A 84 -13.97 18.93 0.04
N GLN A 85 -14.43 17.75 0.47
CA GLN A 85 -14.82 17.50 1.86
C GLN A 85 -13.65 17.07 2.75
N TYR A 86 -12.55 16.56 2.17
CA TYR A 86 -11.38 16.09 2.93
C TYR A 86 -10.06 16.74 2.54
N GLY A 87 -10.04 17.62 1.55
CA GLY A 87 -8.86 18.36 1.12
C GLY A 87 -9.04 19.86 1.21
N ASN A 88 -7.97 20.59 0.91
CA ASN A 88 -7.95 22.03 0.72
C ASN A 88 -7.33 22.36 -0.65
N PRO A 89 -7.72 23.45 -1.33
CA PRO A 89 -7.02 23.91 -2.52
C PRO A 89 -5.54 24.16 -2.22
N GLY A 90 -4.68 23.62 -3.06
CA GLY A 90 -3.24 23.76 -2.93
C GLY A 90 -2.52 23.43 -4.23
N MET A 91 -1.26 23.04 -4.10
CA MET A 91 -0.41 22.67 -5.23
C MET A 91 0.08 21.23 -5.02
N GLY A 92 -0.08 20.40 -6.05
CA GLY A 92 0.49 19.06 -6.09
C GLY A 92 2.00 19.11 -6.30
N TRP A 93 2.66 17.96 -6.11
CA TRP A 93 4.10 17.80 -6.35
C TRP A 93 4.53 18.16 -7.79
N ASP A 94 3.62 18.04 -8.76
CA ASP A 94 3.85 18.36 -10.16
C ASP A 94 3.70 19.87 -10.47
N GLY A 95 3.46 20.70 -9.45
CA GLY A 95 3.26 22.14 -9.59
C GLY A 95 1.87 22.53 -10.10
N ARG A 96 0.94 21.59 -10.29
CA ARG A 96 -0.43 21.90 -10.70
C ARG A 96 -1.32 22.15 -9.50
N LYS A 97 -2.35 22.98 -9.70
CA LYS A 97 -3.40 23.16 -8.68
C LYS A 97 -4.12 21.83 -8.45
N ALA A 98 -4.26 21.46 -7.19
CA ALA A 98 -4.91 20.22 -6.78
C ALA A 98 -5.67 20.42 -5.47
N MET A 99 -6.53 19.46 -5.14
CA MET A 99 -7.03 19.29 -3.79
C MET A 99 -5.99 18.50 -2.99
N VAL A 100 -5.33 19.16 -2.05
CA VAL A 100 -4.34 18.55 -1.16
C VAL A 100 -5.08 17.97 0.04
N PRO A 101 -4.93 16.67 0.36
CA PRO A 101 -5.61 16.05 1.48
C PRO A 101 -5.25 16.71 2.82
N ASP A 102 -6.27 16.89 3.66
CA ASP A 102 -6.13 17.40 5.02
C ASP A 102 -6.17 16.21 5.99
N VAL A 103 -5.04 15.95 6.66
CA VAL A 103 -4.89 14.81 7.58
C VAL A 103 -5.92 14.85 8.72
N GLY A 104 -6.28 16.04 9.20
CA GLY A 104 -7.29 16.22 10.24
C GLY A 104 -8.67 15.80 9.76
N LYS A 105 -9.08 16.25 8.56
CA LYS A 105 -10.37 15.87 7.96
C LYS A 105 -10.42 14.38 7.63
N LEU A 106 -9.35 13.81 7.09
CA LEU A 106 -9.25 12.36 6.84
C LEU A 106 -9.39 11.55 8.14
N THR A 107 -8.72 11.98 9.21
CA THR A 107 -8.81 11.34 10.52
C THR A 107 -10.24 11.38 11.06
N GLU A 108 -10.93 12.50 10.91
CA GLU A 108 -12.32 12.64 11.33
C GLU A 108 -13.27 11.75 10.51
N LEU A 109 -13.08 11.67 9.20
CA LEU A 109 -13.84 10.76 8.35
C LEU A 109 -13.60 9.30 8.71
N LEU A 110 -12.35 8.91 8.95
CA LEU A 110 -12.03 7.58 9.47
C LEU A 110 -12.82 7.32 10.75
N ARG A 111 -12.78 8.20 11.75
CA ARG A 111 -13.55 8.03 13.01
C ARG A 111 -15.06 7.86 12.81
N ARG A 112 -15.61 8.47 11.76
CA ARG A 112 -17.02 8.35 11.38
C ARG A 112 -17.34 7.06 10.62
N GLY A 113 -16.34 6.22 10.38
CA GLY A 113 -16.46 4.93 9.73
C GLY A 113 -16.09 4.91 8.25
N ALA A 114 -15.48 5.99 7.74
CA ALA A 114 -14.99 5.99 6.37
C ALA A 114 -13.82 5.02 6.20
N THR A 115 -13.61 4.58 4.96
CA THR A 115 -12.38 3.93 4.50
C THR A 115 -11.57 4.95 3.71
N VAL A 116 -10.27 5.05 4.01
CA VAL A 116 -9.31 5.85 3.25
C VAL A 116 -8.41 4.90 2.46
N ALA A 117 -8.37 5.05 1.15
CA ALA A 117 -7.44 4.37 0.27
C ALA A 117 -6.29 5.31 -0.10
N VAL A 118 -5.05 4.87 0.15
CA VAL A 118 -3.82 5.57 -0.22
C VAL A 118 -3.18 4.83 -1.36
N GLU A 119 -3.05 5.48 -2.50
CA GLU A 119 -2.59 4.83 -3.72
C GLU A 119 -1.08 4.91 -3.94
N LYS A 120 -0.56 3.97 -4.73
CA LYS A 120 0.80 4.01 -5.32
C LYS A 120 1.93 4.08 -4.30
N LEU A 121 1.82 3.32 -3.21
CA LEU A 121 2.81 3.27 -2.13
C LEU A 121 4.10 2.52 -2.48
N HIS A 122 4.07 1.63 -3.48
CA HIS A 122 5.17 0.74 -3.92
C HIS A 122 6.54 1.42 -4.06
N GLY A 123 6.60 2.72 -4.39
CA GLY A 123 7.83 3.48 -4.54
C GLY A 123 8.30 4.28 -3.32
N LEU A 124 7.55 4.29 -2.22
CA LEU A 124 7.72 5.32 -1.18
C LEU A 124 8.62 4.92 -0.02
N THR A 125 8.78 3.62 0.24
CA THR A 125 9.73 3.12 1.25
C THR A 125 10.70 2.11 0.63
N PRO A 126 11.91 1.94 1.19
CA PRO A 126 12.84 0.89 0.74
C PRO A 126 12.21 -0.50 0.73
N GLU A 127 11.38 -0.80 1.74
CA GLU A 127 10.74 -2.09 1.95
C GLU A 127 9.68 -2.38 0.88
N LEU A 128 8.81 -1.40 0.60
CA LEU A 128 7.81 -1.51 -0.46
C LEU A 128 8.45 -1.59 -1.85
N ARG A 129 9.56 -0.86 -2.07
CA ARG A 129 10.31 -0.95 -3.33
C ARG A 129 10.93 -2.32 -3.54
N ALA A 130 11.52 -2.89 -2.49
CA ALA A 130 12.10 -4.23 -2.55
C ALA A 130 11.04 -5.27 -2.89
N LEU A 131 9.90 -5.21 -2.21
CA LEU A 131 8.78 -6.13 -2.49
C LEU A 131 8.27 -5.97 -3.92
N ALA A 132 8.02 -4.74 -4.35
CA ALA A 132 7.55 -4.45 -5.69
C ALA A 132 8.52 -4.99 -6.75
N ALA A 133 9.82 -4.65 -6.65
CA ALA A 133 10.83 -5.12 -7.59
C ALA A 133 10.93 -6.66 -7.63
N SER A 134 10.83 -7.33 -6.47
CA SER A 134 10.82 -8.79 -6.42
C SER A 134 9.59 -9.38 -7.10
N MET A 135 8.41 -8.80 -6.89
CA MET A 135 7.18 -9.22 -7.57
C MET A 135 7.25 -8.96 -9.08
N GLU A 136 7.73 -7.80 -9.51
CA GLU A 136 7.91 -7.45 -10.93
C GLU A 136 8.87 -8.43 -11.63
N SER A 137 9.97 -8.80 -10.97
CA SER A 137 10.93 -9.77 -11.50
C SER A 137 10.33 -11.16 -11.67
N VAL A 138 9.38 -11.56 -10.81
CA VAL A 138 8.75 -12.88 -10.87
C VAL A 138 7.58 -12.91 -11.86
N LEU A 139 6.78 -11.84 -11.89
CA LEU A 139 5.54 -11.79 -12.65
C LEU A 139 5.71 -11.19 -14.06
N GLY A 140 6.81 -10.48 -14.32
CA GLY A 140 7.04 -9.81 -15.61
C GLY A 140 6.06 -8.67 -15.90
N ALA A 141 5.47 -8.08 -14.87
CA ALA A 141 4.46 -7.03 -14.96
C ALA A 141 4.75 -5.92 -13.94
N VAL A 142 4.30 -4.70 -14.22
CA VAL A 142 4.40 -3.56 -13.29
C VAL A 142 3.57 -3.83 -12.04
N VAL A 143 4.13 -3.53 -10.87
CA VAL A 143 3.47 -3.72 -9.58
C VAL A 143 3.22 -2.37 -8.91
N THR A 144 1.96 -2.13 -8.57
CA THR A 144 1.56 -1.01 -7.71
C THR A 144 0.97 -1.54 -6.40
N SER A 145 0.97 -0.71 -5.36
CA SER A 145 0.36 -1.06 -4.08
C SER A 145 -0.46 0.10 -3.54
N ASN A 146 -1.58 -0.25 -2.91
CA ASN A 146 -2.47 0.67 -2.24
C ASN A 146 -2.63 0.22 -0.78
N ALA A 147 -2.79 1.14 0.16
CA ALA A 147 -3.17 0.84 1.53
C ALA A 147 -4.61 1.27 1.79
N PHE A 148 -5.37 0.43 2.47
CA PHE A 148 -6.73 0.73 2.91
C PHE A 148 -6.75 0.84 4.43
N CYS A 149 -7.32 1.93 4.93
CA CYS A 149 -7.44 2.20 6.36
C CYS A 149 -8.92 2.33 6.70
N SER A 150 -9.41 1.50 7.61
CA SER A 150 -10.79 1.50 8.10
C SER A 150 -10.83 0.98 9.53
N TRP A 151 -11.90 1.28 10.27
CA TRP A 151 -12.14 0.68 11.59
C TRP A 151 -12.96 -0.60 11.47
N ASP A 152 -12.98 -1.38 12.55
CA ASP A 152 -13.72 -2.63 12.59
C ASP A 152 -15.23 -2.41 12.32
N GLY A 153 -15.82 -3.30 11.53
CA GLY A 153 -17.24 -3.25 11.17
C GLY A 153 -17.66 -2.27 10.08
N THR A 154 -16.74 -1.52 9.45
CA THR A 154 -17.09 -0.57 8.37
C THR A 154 -16.88 -1.19 6.99
N ARG A 155 -17.67 -0.76 6.01
CA ARG A 155 -17.56 -1.16 4.60
C ARG A 155 -17.18 0.05 3.77
N GLY A 156 -15.96 0.03 3.24
CA GLY A 156 -15.49 0.98 2.21
C GLY A 156 -16.21 0.79 0.88
#